data_AF-A0A100XHH6-F1
#
_entry.id   AF-A0A100XHH6-F1
#
_cell.length_a   1.000
_cell.length_b   1.000
_cell.length_c   1.000
_cell.angle_alpha   90.00
_cell.angle_beta   90.00
_cell.angle_gamma   90.00
#
_symmetry.space_group_name_H-M   'P 1'
#
loop_
_entity.id
_entity.type
_entity.pdbx_description
1 polymer ?
#
loop_
_entity_poly.entity_id
_entity_poly.type
_entity_poly.pdbx_seq_one_letter_code
_entity_poly.pdbx_strand_id
1 'polypeptide(L)'
;MGRHRRPGNPLTPAIVEDLKGKGYSQSEIARRYGVTRQYISWIKYNYDGRLTPTEQLLQQHFPFQVPTEMGQTSPYRRLRDHGRYVATWGVGMDNGTLGRLRGFYRKLQDQVLEFDPNIPPIPGVSSKGGWRYVPRTADDGDLMIRVNDYTELTDEGRRVWRLPAVMP
;
A
#
# COMPACT_ATOMS: atom_id res chain seq x y z
N MET A 1 13.41 -36.15 -3.92
CA MET A 1 13.33 -34.90 -4.70
C MET A 1 12.19 -35.01 -5.72
N GLY A 2 11.02 -34.43 -5.44
CA GLY A 2 9.86 -34.49 -6.33
C GLY A 2 9.87 -33.33 -7.32
N ARG A 3 9.96 -33.64 -8.62
CA ARG A 3 9.88 -32.65 -9.72
C ARG A 3 8.56 -31.87 -9.62
N HIS A 4 8.66 -30.57 -9.32
CA HIS A 4 7.50 -29.69 -9.28
C HIS A 4 7.01 -29.43 -10.71
N ARG A 5 5.78 -29.88 -10.99
CA ARG A 5 5.06 -29.64 -12.25
C ARG A 5 4.93 -28.12 -12.40
N ARG A 6 5.51 -27.55 -13.47
CA ARG A 6 5.38 -26.11 -13.75
C ARG A 6 3.93 -25.83 -14.20
N PRO A 7 3.14 -25.01 -13.48
CA PRO A 7 1.84 -24.58 -13.97
C PRO A 7 2.03 -23.66 -15.19
N GLY A 8 1.07 -23.70 -16.12
CA GLY A 8 1.07 -22.90 -17.36
C GLY A 8 0.99 -21.38 -17.16
N ASN A 9 1.03 -20.89 -15.92
CA ASN A 9 1.20 -19.47 -15.60
C ASN A 9 2.10 -19.35 -14.36
N PRO A 10 3.25 -18.63 -14.39
CA PRO A 10 4.18 -18.60 -13.27
C PRO A 10 3.55 -17.88 -12.07
N LEU A 11 3.43 -18.58 -10.93
CA LEU A 11 3.11 -17.93 -9.66
C LEU A 11 4.31 -17.10 -9.22
N THR A 12 4.15 -15.78 -9.12
CA THR A 12 5.20 -14.82 -8.74
C THR A 12 4.93 -14.22 -7.36
N PRO A 13 5.94 -13.63 -6.67
CA PRO A 13 5.74 -12.95 -5.39
C PRO A 13 4.67 -11.85 -5.45
N ALA A 14 4.61 -11.09 -6.54
CA ALA A 14 3.62 -10.03 -6.74
C ALA A 14 2.18 -10.57 -6.77
N ILE A 15 1.97 -11.74 -7.40
CA ILE A 15 0.67 -12.41 -7.44
C ILE A 15 0.29 -12.93 -6.04
N VAL A 16 1.25 -13.46 -5.29
CA VAL A 16 1.02 -13.93 -3.92
C VAL A 16 0.59 -12.79 -2.99
N GLU A 17 1.27 -11.64 -3.04
CA GLU A 17 0.92 -10.48 -2.20
C GLU A 17 -0.41 -9.84 -2.63
N ASP A 18 -0.71 -9.80 -3.92
CA ASP A 18 -2.02 -9.36 -4.40
C ASP A 18 -3.16 -10.22 -3.84
N LEU A 19 -3.01 -11.54 -3.90
CA LEU A 19 -4.01 -12.47 -3.37
C LEU A 19 -4.14 -12.38 -1.85
N LYS A 20 -3.04 -12.15 -1.12
CA LYS A 20 -3.10 -11.86 0.32
C LYS A 20 -3.83 -10.55 0.62
N GLY A 21 -3.59 -9.50 -0.17
CA GLY A 21 -4.32 -8.23 -0.07
C GLY A 21 -5.82 -8.37 -0.32
N LYS A 22 -6.21 -9.38 -1.10
CA LYS A 22 -7.61 -9.79 -1.35
C LYS A 22 -8.19 -10.70 -0.24
N GLY A 23 -7.45 -10.95 0.83
CA GLY A 23 -7.90 -11.76 1.97
C GLY A 23 -7.66 -13.27 1.83
N TYR A 24 -7.02 -13.73 0.76
CA TYR A 24 -6.69 -15.15 0.62
C TYR A 24 -5.53 -15.54 1.55
N SER A 25 -5.71 -16.64 2.26
CA SER A 25 -4.65 -17.31 3.01
C SER A 25 -3.66 -18.00 2.06
N GLN A 26 -2.42 -18.21 2.53
CA GLN A 26 -1.40 -18.95 1.77
C GLN A 26 -1.88 -20.36 1.37
N SER A 27 -2.72 -20.99 2.20
CA SER A 27 -3.30 -22.31 1.91
C SER A 27 -4.29 -22.26 0.75
N GLU A 28 -5.09 -21.19 0.63
CA GLU A 28 -6.03 -21.00 -0.48
C GLU A 28 -5.31 -20.68 -1.77
N ILE A 29 -4.27 -19.84 -1.71
CA ILE A 29 -3.40 -19.52 -2.85
C ILE A 29 -2.71 -20.80 -3.35
N ALA A 30 -2.17 -21.59 -2.44
CA ALA A 30 -1.54 -22.87 -2.75
C ALA A 30 -2.49 -23.81 -3.52
N ARG A 31 -3.72 -24.00 -3.01
CA ARG A 31 -4.76 -24.80 -3.67
C ARG A 31 -5.11 -24.27 -5.06
N ARG A 32 -5.29 -22.95 -5.19
CA ARG A 32 -5.69 -22.29 -6.45
C ARG A 32 -4.65 -22.46 -7.57
N TYR A 33 -3.37 -22.52 -7.22
CA TYR A 33 -2.27 -22.63 -8.17
C TYR A 33 -1.68 -24.03 -8.27
N GLY A 34 -2.24 -25.02 -7.56
CA GLY A 34 -1.77 -26.40 -7.58
C GLY A 34 -0.37 -26.58 -6.98
N VAL A 35 0.00 -25.74 -6.01
CA VAL A 35 1.31 -25.74 -5.34
C VAL A 35 1.17 -25.99 -3.85
N THR A 36 2.27 -26.25 -3.14
CA THR A 36 2.22 -26.43 -1.68
C THR A 36 2.22 -25.09 -0.95
N ARG A 37 1.68 -25.04 0.27
CA ARG A 37 1.79 -23.84 1.14
C ARG A 37 3.26 -23.47 1.39
N GLN A 38 4.12 -24.48 1.52
CA GLN A 38 5.57 -24.29 1.65
C GLN A 38 6.15 -23.63 0.39
N TYR A 39 5.66 -23.96 -0.82
CA TYR A 39 6.07 -23.31 -2.06
C TYR A 39 5.65 -21.83 -2.11
N ILE A 40 4.49 -21.46 -1.54
CA ILE A 40 4.08 -20.05 -1.39
C ILE A 40 5.04 -19.29 -0.48
N SER A 41 5.43 -19.89 0.64
CA SER A 41 6.45 -19.32 1.55
C SER A 41 7.81 -19.23 0.85
N TRP A 42 8.23 -20.32 0.19
CA TRP A 42 9.47 -20.46 -0.55
C TRP A 42 9.58 -19.43 -1.68
N ILE A 43 8.51 -19.13 -2.43
CA ILE A 43 8.49 -18.13 -3.50
C ILE A 43 8.90 -16.75 -3.01
N LYS A 44 8.52 -16.35 -1.79
CA LYS A 44 8.90 -15.07 -1.20
C LYS A 44 10.40 -15.01 -0.89
N TYR A 45 10.97 -16.13 -0.44
CA TYR A 45 12.39 -16.22 -0.08
C TYR A 45 13.31 -16.50 -1.28
N ASN A 46 12.85 -17.23 -2.31
CA ASN A 46 13.70 -17.76 -3.39
C ASN A 46 13.65 -16.97 -4.70
N TYR A 47 12.75 -15.99 -4.82
CA TYR A 47 12.89 -14.92 -5.82
C TYR A 47 13.89 -13.83 -5.37
N ASP A 48 14.93 -14.26 -4.65
CA ASP A 48 16.17 -13.53 -4.31
C ASP A 48 16.21 -12.78 -2.96
N GLY A 49 15.29 -13.02 -2.02
CA GLY A 49 15.26 -12.30 -0.73
C GLY A 49 15.10 -10.77 -0.87
N ARG A 50 14.86 -10.29 -2.09
CA ARG A 50 14.68 -8.88 -2.44
C ARG A 50 13.23 -8.51 -2.18
N LEU A 51 13.04 -7.43 -1.44
CA LEU A 51 11.76 -6.78 -1.22
C LEU A 51 11.08 -6.53 -2.58
N THR A 52 9.76 -6.71 -2.66
CA THR A 52 9.00 -6.28 -3.85
C THR A 52 9.17 -4.78 -4.09
N PRO A 53 8.96 -4.25 -5.32
CA PRO A 53 9.06 -2.81 -5.58
C PRO A 53 8.22 -1.97 -4.60
N THR A 54 7.02 -2.45 -4.26
CA THR A 54 6.17 -1.85 -3.24
C THR A 54 6.78 -1.89 -1.84
N GLU A 55 7.33 -3.04 -1.42
CA GLU A 55 7.99 -3.15 -0.11
C GLU A 55 9.26 -2.28 -0.03
N GLN A 56 10.05 -2.19 -1.11
CA GLN A 56 11.21 -1.29 -1.18
C GLN A 56 10.79 0.17 -1.02
N LEU A 57 9.80 0.61 -1.81
CA LEU A 57 9.27 1.97 -1.76
C LEU A 57 8.70 2.29 -0.38
N LEU A 58 7.91 1.39 0.21
CA LEU A 58 7.33 1.62 1.54
C LEU A 58 8.40 1.58 2.64
N GLN A 59 9.40 0.71 2.56
CA GLN A 59 10.43 0.65 3.60
C GLN A 59 11.38 1.85 3.56
N GLN A 60 11.66 2.39 2.37
CA GLN A 60 12.65 3.46 2.19
C GLN A 60 12.03 4.86 2.19
N HIS A 61 10.77 4.98 1.77
CA HIS A 61 10.16 6.29 1.46
C HIS A 61 8.79 6.49 2.10
N PHE A 62 8.31 5.58 2.95
CA PHE A 62 7.07 5.85 3.68
C PHE A 62 7.26 7.01 4.67
N PRO A 63 6.34 7.99 4.71
CA PRO A 63 6.65 9.30 5.26
C PRO A 63 6.38 9.42 6.76
N PHE A 64 5.86 8.35 7.40
CA PHE A 64 5.38 8.40 8.78
C PHE A 64 5.84 7.18 9.58
N GLN A 65 6.23 7.40 10.83
CA GLN A 65 6.41 6.34 11.83
C GLN A 65 5.07 6.04 12.51
N VAL A 66 4.30 5.10 11.96
CA VAL A 66 2.92 4.84 12.39
C VAL A 66 2.87 3.71 13.41
N PRO A 67 2.32 3.92 14.62
CA PRO A 67 2.09 2.85 15.58
C PRO A 67 1.21 1.73 15.01
N THR A 68 1.47 0.49 15.42
CA THR A 68 0.80 -0.72 14.89
C THR A 68 -0.72 -0.60 14.86
N GLU A 69 -1.34 -0.03 15.90
CA GLU A 69 -2.79 0.11 15.98
C GLU A 69 -3.35 1.08 14.93
N MET A 70 -2.66 2.19 14.70
CA MET A 70 -3.04 3.21 13.72
C MET A 70 -2.75 2.75 12.27
N GLY A 71 -1.82 1.81 12.10
CA GLY A 71 -1.51 1.14 10.84
C GLY A 71 -2.61 0.19 10.32
N GLN A 72 -3.67 -0.05 11.10
CA GLN A 72 -4.80 -0.89 10.67
C GLN A 72 -6.01 -0.08 10.17
N THR A 73 -5.84 1.23 9.98
CA THR A 73 -6.92 2.15 9.65
C THR A 73 -7.05 2.35 8.13
N SER A 74 -8.22 2.85 7.70
CA SER A 74 -8.49 3.11 6.27
C SER A 74 -7.48 4.08 5.63
N PRO A 75 -7.11 5.21 6.25
CA PRO A 75 -6.14 6.14 5.67
C PRO A 75 -4.76 5.52 5.45
N TYR A 76 -4.24 4.76 6.43
CA TYR A 76 -2.97 4.05 6.27
C TYR A 76 -3.01 3.03 5.12
N ARG A 77 -4.10 2.25 5.02
CA ARG A 77 -4.27 1.30 3.90
C ARG A 77 -4.31 2.01 2.54
N ARG A 78 -4.94 3.19 2.45
CA ARG A 78 -4.98 3.98 1.22
C ARG A 78 -3.61 4.52 0.82
N LEU A 79 -2.77 4.93 1.77
CA LEU A 79 -1.37 5.29 1.48
C LEU A 79 -0.59 4.09 0.95
N ARG A 80 -0.78 2.89 1.53
CA ARG A 80 -0.14 1.68 1.01
C ARG A 80 -0.62 1.30 -0.38
N ASP A 81 -1.92 1.43 -0.65
CA ASP A 81 -2.48 1.20 -2.00
C ASP A 81 -1.92 2.20 -3.02
N HIS A 82 -1.75 3.46 -2.62
CA HIS A 82 -1.08 4.48 -3.45
C HIS A 82 0.38 4.12 -3.72
N GLY A 83 1.16 3.76 -2.69
CA GLY A 83 2.55 3.33 -2.86
C GLY A 83 2.67 2.11 -3.79
N ARG A 84 1.75 1.15 -3.69
CA ARG A 84 1.64 0.03 -4.64
C ARG A 84 1.34 0.53 -6.05
N TYR A 85 0.38 1.42 -6.21
CA TYR A 85 0.01 1.98 -7.51
C TYR A 85 1.18 2.71 -8.17
N VAL A 86 1.94 3.52 -7.43
CA VAL A 86 3.14 4.20 -7.93
C VAL A 86 4.22 3.19 -8.33
N ALA A 87 4.46 2.17 -7.50
CA ALA A 87 5.48 1.15 -7.76
C ALA A 87 5.16 0.25 -8.96
N THR A 88 3.89 0.02 -9.27
CA THR A 88 3.47 -0.97 -10.28
C THR A 88 2.61 -0.42 -11.40
N TRP A 89 2.34 0.89 -11.42
CA TRP A 89 1.37 1.54 -12.32
C TRP A 89 -0.01 0.88 -12.29
N GLY A 90 -0.43 0.39 -11.11
CA GLY A 90 -1.70 -0.32 -10.94
C GLY A 90 -1.71 -1.77 -11.43
N VAL A 91 -0.62 -2.28 -12.01
CA VAL A 91 -0.54 -3.67 -12.48
C VAL A 91 -0.79 -4.63 -11.31
N GLY A 92 -1.73 -5.54 -11.52
CA GLY A 92 -2.15 -6.54 -10.54
C GLY A 92 -3.12 -6.03 -9.47
N MET A 93 -3.51 -4.76 -9.45
CA MET A 93 -4.53 -4.26 -8.51
C MET A 93 -5.94 -4.55 -9.05
N ASP A 94 -6.87 -4.96 -8.19
CA ASP A 94 -8.26 -5.19 -8.60
C ASP A 94 -9.04 -3.87 -8.78
N ASN A 95 -10.11 -3.95 -9.59
CA ASN A 95 -10.99 -2.80 -9.87
C ASN A 95 -11.60 -2.17 -8.61
N GLY A 96 -11.86 -2.95 -7.56
CA GLY A 96 -12.38 -2.43 -6.30
C GLY A 96 -11.33 -1.59 -5.57
N THR A 97 -10.09 -2.06 -5.53
CA THR A 97 -8.96 -1.30 -4.95
C THR A 97 -8.69 -0.03 -5.74
N LEU A 98 -8.60 -0.11 -7.07
CA LEU A 98 -8.43 1.07 -7.94
C LEU A 98 -9.61 2.05 -7.79
N GLY A 99 -10.84 1.56 -7.67
CA GLY A 99 -12.02 2.39 -7.43
C GLY A 99 -11.99 3.14 -6.10
N ARG A 100 -11.54 2.48 -5.03
CA ARG A 100 -11.35 3.14 -3.73
C ARG A 100 -10.21 4.16 -3.77
N LEU A 101 -9.15 3.86 -4.51
CA LEU A 101 -8.02 4.75 -4.68
C LEU A 101 -8.41 6.02 -5.47
N ARG A 102 -9.19 5.88 -6.55
CA ARG A 102 -9.83 7.02 -7.23
C ARG A 102 -10.65 7.88 -6.27
N GLY A 103 -11.47 7.26 -5.42
CA GLY A 103 -12.28 7.98 -4.43
C GLY A 103 -11.42 8.75 -3.42
N PHE A 104 -10.33 8.12 -2.97
CA PHE A 104 -9.34 8.75 -2.10
C PHE A 104 -8.68 9.95 -2.77
N TYR A 105 -8.21 9.82 -4.01
CA TYR A 105 -7.60 10.92 -4.77
C TYR A 105 -8.55 12.08 -5.04
N ARG A 106 -9.84 11.80 -5.32
CA ARG A 106 -10.87 12.85 -5.45
C ARG A 106 -11.02 13.65 -4.16
N LYS A 107 -11.06 12.96 -3.02
CA LYS A 107 -11.12 13.62 -1.71
C LYS A 107 -9.90 14.51 -1.45
N LEU A 108 -8.73 14.07 -1.91
CA LEU A 108 -7.46 14.77 -1.70
C LEU A 108 -7.19 15.91 -2.70
N GLN A 109 -8.11 16.20 -3.63
CA GLN A 109 -8.01 17.42 -4.45
C GLN A 109 -8.11 18.66 -3.57
N ASP A 110 -9.15 18.71 -2.72
CA ASP A 110 -9.42 19.85 -1.84
C ASP A 110 -8.86 19.66 -0.41
N GLN A 111 -8.40 18.45 -0.09
CA GLN A 111 -7.90 18.08 1.23
C GLN A 111 -6.51 17.44 1.16
N VAL A 112 -5.82 17.39 2.28
CA VAL A 112 -4.62 16.57 2.47
C VAL A 112 -4.83 15.62 3.64
N LEU A 113 -4.15 14.47 3.58
CA LEU A 113 -4.13 13.53 4.69
C LEU A 113 -3.01 13.91 5.66
N GLU A 114 -3.36 14.17 6.92
CA GLU A 114 -2.40 14.47 7.96
C GLU A 114 -2.27 13.30 8.92
N PHE A 115 -1.03 13.01 9.32
CA PHE A 115 -0.71 12.10 10.41
C PHE A 115 -0.15 12.86 11.60
N ASP A 116 -0.71 12.63 12.77
CA ASP A 116 -0.15 13.02 14.06
C ASP A 116 -0.65 12.00 15.09
N PRO A 117 0.24 11.28 15.78
CA PRO A 117 -0.14 10.21 16.72
C PRO A 117 -1.04 10.69 17.87
N ASN A 118 -1.09 11.99 18.16
CA ASN A 118 -1.92 12.56 19.21
C ASN A 118 -3.35 12.88 18.74
N ILE A 119 -3.65 12.78 17.44
CA ILE A 119 -5.01 12.98 16.93
C ILE A 119 -5.92 11.88 17.52
N PRO A 120 -7.01 12.24 18.21
CA PRO A 120 -7.94 11.25 18.76
C PRO A 120 -8.70 10.53 17.62
N PRO A 121 -9.33 9.37 17.89
CA PRO A 121 -10.19 8.71 16.93
C PRO A 121 -11.26 9.63 16.34
N ILE A 122 -11.39 9.64 15.02
CA ILE A 122 -12.40 10.41 14.28
C ILE A 122 -13.34 9.44 13.57
N PRO A 123 -14.64 9.42 13.93
CA PRO A 123 -15.64 8.58 13.26
C PRO A 123 -15.63 8.74 11.74
N GLY A 124 -15.66 7.64 11.01
CA GLY A 124 -15.62 7.63 9.54
C GLY A 124 -14.25 7.95 8.91
N VAL A 125 -13.24 8.31 9.70
CA VAL A 125 -11.87 8.59 9.23
C VAL A 125 -10.88 7.57 9.78
N SER A 126 -10.70 7.54 11.11
CA SER A 126 -9.80 6.62 11.79
C SER A 126 -10.35 6.27 13.16
N SER A 127 -10.73 5.00 13.34
CA SER A 127 -11.22 4.48 14.62
C SER A 127 -10.14 4.34 15.70
N LYS A 128 -8.86 4.50 15.34
CA LYS A 128 -7.70 4.37 16.24
C LYS A 128 -6.92 5.69 16.41
N GLY A 129 -7.45 6.80 15.89
CA GLY A 129 -6.77 8.09 15.91
C GLY A 129 -5.64 8.17 14.89
N GLY A 130 -4.74 9.13 15.08
CA GLY A 130 -3.56 9.31 14.23
C GLY A 130 -3.80 10.07 12.93
N TRP A 131 -5.00 9.96 12.34
CA TRP A 131 -5.26 10.42 10.98
C TRP A 131 -6.42 11.40 10.91
N ARG A 132 -6.26 12.47 10.15
CA ARG A 132 -7.36 13.38 9.79
C ARG A 132 -7.21 13.89 8.36
N TYR A 133 -8.33 14.27 7.76
CA TYR A 133 -8.33 15.05 6.53
C TYR A 133 -8.45 16.53 6.89
N VAL A 134 -7.57 17.35 6.36
CA VAL A 134 -7.60 18.81 6.55
C VAL A 134 -7.67 19.51 5.20
N PRO A 135 -8.24 20.74 5.13
CA PRO A 135 -8.20 21.53 3.91
C PRO A 135 -6.76 21.73 3.42
N ARG A 136 -6.59 21.68 2.10
CA ARG A 136 -5.31 21.97 1.44
C ARG A 136 -4.95 23.44 1.62
N THR A 137 -3.66 23.70 1.80
CA THR A 137 -3.03 25.02 1.81
C THR A 137 -2.03 25.14 0.67
N ALA A 138 -1.57 26.36 0.36
CA ALA A 138 -0.57 26.56 -0.69
C ALA A 138 0.75 25.81 -0.40
N ASP A 139 1.11 25.69 0.89
CA ASP A 139 2.34 25.04 1.35
C ASP A 139 2.35 23.52 1.10
N ASP A 140 1.16 22.92 0.96
CA ASP A 140 1.03 21.49 0.65
C ASP A 140 1.45 21.16 -0.80
N GLY A 141 1.44 22.14 -1.70
CA GLY A 141 1.77 21.95 -3.11
C GLY A 141 0.92 20.85 -3.77
N ASP A 142 1.59 19.90 -4.42
CA ASP A 142 1.01 18.72 -5.07
C ASP A 142 0.99 17.46 -4.18
N LEU A 143 1.44 17.57 -2.93
CA LEU A 143 1.48 16.45 -2.00
C LEU A 143 0.07 16.04 -1.59
N MET A 144 -0.12 14.73 -1.43
CA MET A 144 -1.38 14.16 -0.95
C MET A 144 -1.45 14.13 0.58
N ILE A 145 -0.31 14.41 1.23
CA ILE A 145 -0.12 14.41 2.68
C ILE A 145 0.28 15.81 3.18
N ARG A 146 -0.12 16.14 4.42
CA ARG A 146 0.38 17.32 5.15
C ARG A 146 1.75 16.99 5.74
N VAL A 147 2.74 17.83 5.48
CA VAL A 147 4.06 17.75 6.15
C VAL A 147 3.99 18.49 7.48
N ASN A 148 4.38 17.81 8.56
CA ASN A 148 4.44 18.33 9.93
C ASN A 148 5.59 17.67 10.71
N ASP A 149 5.67 17.91 12.02
CA ASP A 149 6.72 17.38 12.90
C ASP A 149 6.79 15.84 12.98
N TYR A 150 5.73 15.14 12.54
CA TYR A 150 5.66 13.68 12.50
C TYR A 150 5.91 13.10 11.11
N THR A 151 6.44 13.91 10.20
CA THR A 151 6.66 13.54 8.79
C THR A 151 8.14 13.52 8.45
N GLU A 152 8.63 12.37 7.96
CA GLU A 152 9.99 12.18 7.45
C GLU A 152 9.94 11.98 5.94
N LEU A 153 10.14 13.05 5.17
CA LEU A 153 9.97 13.02 3.72
C LEU A 153 11.30 13.13 2.98
N THR A 154 11.76 12.00 2.44
CA THR A 154 12.91 11.95 1.52
C THR A 154 12.58 12.62 0.18
N ASP A 155 13.59 12.99 -0.61
CA ASP A 155 13.39 13.56 -1.95
C ASP A 155 12.60 12.62 -2.86
N GLU A 156 12.84 11.31 -2.75
CA GLU A 156 12.05 10.31 -3.46
C GLU A 156 10.63 10.21 -2.91
N GLY A 157 10.48 10.23 -1.58
CA GLY A 157 9.17 10.30 -0.94
C GLY A 157 8.35 11.49 -1.45
N ARG A 158 8.97 12.66 -1.66
CA ARG A 158 8.29 13.82 -2.25
C ARG A 158 7.75 13.54 -3.64
N ARG A 159 8.38 12.66 -4.44
CA ARG A 159 7.87 12.27 -5.77
C ARG A 159 6.75 11.25 -5.64
N VAL A 160 6.92 10.28 -4.74
CA VAL A 160 5.96 9.20 -4.50
C VAL A 160 4.64 9.76 -4.00
N TRP A 161 4.63 10.55 -2.93
CA TRP A 161 3.41 10.96 -2.21
C TRP A 161 2.66 12.16 -2.81
N ARG A 162 2.81 12.36 -4.12
CA ARG A 162 2.06 13.37 -4.87
C ARG A 162 0.73 12.81 -5.33
N LEU A 163 -0.23 13.70 -5.56
CA LEU A 163 -1.40 13.32 -6.35
C LEU A 163 -0.94 12.91 -7.74
N PRO A 164 -1.35 11.72 -8.24
CA PRO A 164 -0.98 11.32 -9.59
C PRO A 164 -1.71 12.20 -10.62
N ALA A 165 -0.99 12.60 -11.66
CA ALA A 165 -1.54 13.41 -12.75
C ALA A 165 -2.65 12.67 -13.53
N VAL A 166 -2.59 11.34 -13.56
CA VAL A 166 -3.60 10.48 -14.19
C VAL A 166 -4.20 9.57 -13.13
N MET A 167 -5.52 9.60 -13.01
CA MET A 167 -6.25 8.75 -12.08
C MET A 167 -6.25 7.29 -12.59
N PRO A 168 -6.18 6.29 -11.68
CA PRO A 168 -6.30 4.87 -12.04
C PRO A 168 -7.65 4.51 -12.63
#